data_AF-A0A8I3AML0-F1
#
_entry.id   AF-A0A8I3AML0-F1
#
_cell.length_a   1.000
_cell.length_b   1.000
_cell.length_c   1.000
_cell.angle_alpha   90.00
_cell.angle_beta   90.00
_cell.angle_gamma   90.00
#
_symmetry.space_group_name_H-M   'P 1'
#
loop_
_entity.id
_entity.type
_entity.pdbx_description
1 polymer ?
#
loop_
_entity_poly.entity_id
_entity_poly.type
_entity_poly.pdbx_seq_one_letter_code
_entity_poly.pdbx_strand_id
1 'polypeptide(L)'
;MFIKKRRYETKENILVSPKLKRIEEERVQRDSLQTKTNHCKPPIPNPPIIMPLELHGLKSADIHAKVRSLIHDLVNIKDETGEFLMTLADGRIIDTKGWNDWEWTHGVGLYGIWKYYELTDDAEFLKIIEDWFQNRFDEGHKGKNINTMAVFLTLAFVYEKTGNQTYFVELLGLPKDDPLRYHLLNTLEAQAAALVPLQEADGLWRTLLDVSQDEGSYVEASATAGFAYGILKAQRKRYIGKEYEATAIKAVNAVIDNISPEGELLNTSFGTGMGHDLQHYKDIPRTSMPYGQAMAMMALVEFLRVYY
;
A
#
# COMPACT_ATOMS: atom_id res chain seq x y z
N MET A 1 47.64 -20.73 34.10
CA MET A 1 47.10 -19.55 33.38
C MET A 1 45.58 -19.65 33.46
N PHE A 2 44.95 -19.06 34.48
CA PHE A 2 44.21 -17.77 34.44
C PHE A 2 43.06 -17.81 33.39
N ILE A 3 41.76 -17.61 33.67
CA ILE A 3 41.07 -16.79 34.68
C ILE A 3 39.68 -17.41 35.02
N LYS A 4 39.37 -17.61 36.31
CA LYS A 4 38.00 -17.81 36.83
C LYS A 4 37.36 -16.42 37.06
N LYS A 5 36.14 -16.20 36.55
CA LYS A 5 35.31 -15.02 36.86
C LYS A 5 35.05 -14.96 38.38
N ARG A 6 35.48 -13.87 39.05
CA ARG A 6 35.01 -13.48 40.38
C ARG A 6 33.75 -12.63 40.24
N ARG A 7 32.73 -12.93 41.06
CA ARG A 7 31.70 -11.96 41.45
C ARG A 7 32.32 -10.94 42.41
N TYR A 8 32.01 -9.67 42.22
CA TYR A 8 32.09 -8.64 43.26
C TYR A 8 30.77 -7.87 43.26
N GLU A 9 30.08 -7.92 44.40
CA GLU A 9 29.04 -6.97 44.77
C GLU A 9 29.73 -5.69 45.26
N THR A 10 29.27 -4.52 44.82
CA THR A 10 29.56 -3.24 45.48
C THR A 10 28.28 -2.43 45.58
N LYS A 11 27.84 -2.22 46.83
CA LYS A 11 26.89 -1.20 47.25
C LYS A 11 27.54 0.18 47.10
N GLU A 12 26.90 1.13 46.44
CA GLU A 12 27.23 2.55 46.58
C GLU A 12 26.01 3.30 47.13
N ASN A 13 26.13 3.70 48.40
CA ASN A 13 25.33 4.75 49.02
C ASN A 13 25.83 6.09 48.48
N ILE A 14 25.05 6.74 47.61
CA ILE A 14 25.33 8.11 47.16
C ILE A 14 24.81 9.08 48.23
N LEU A 15 25.73 9.69 48.99
CA LEU A 15 25.44 10.85 49.83
C LEU A 15 25.13 12.05 48.94
N VAL A 16 23.85 12.35 48.77
CA VAL A 16 23.38 13.59 48.11
C VAL A 16 23.70 14.79 49.00
N SER A 17 24.41 15.78 48.46
CA SER A 17 24.82 16.97 49.24
C SER A 17 23.60 17.77 49.75
N PRO A 18 23.69 18.40 50.95
CA PRO A 18 22.59 19.21 51.51
C PRO A 18 22.14 20.37 50.59
N LYS A 19 23.00 20.83 49.68
CA LYS A 19 22.65 21.86 48.68
C LYS A 19 21.69 21.36 47.60
N LEU A 20 21.75 20.09 47.20
CA LEU A 20 20.89 19.53 46.16
C LEU A 20 19.46 19.29 46.68
N LYS A 21 19.32 18.82 47.93
CA LYS A 21 18.00 18.67 48.58
C LYS A 21 17.26 20.01 48.70
N ARG A 22 17.97 21.09 49.00
CA ARG A 22 17.38 22.44 49.13
C ARG A 22 16.85 22.99 47.80
N ILE A 23 17.53 22.69 46.69
CA ILE A 23 17.10 23.09 45.35
C ILE A 23 15.84 22.33 44.91
N GLU A 24 15.72 21.05 45.29
CA GLU A 24 14.54 20.23 45.03
C GLU A 24 13.33 20.68 45.85
N GLU A 25 13.53 21.01 47.14
CA GLU A 25 12.48 21.55 48.00
C GLU A 25 11.97 22.93 47.52
N GLU A 26 12.87 23.83 47.12
CA GLU A 26 12.49 25.14 46.56
C GLU A 26 11.76 25.03 45.20
N ARG A 27 12.06 24.00 44.40
CA ARG A 27 11.39 23.73 43.13
C ARG A 27 9.97 23.20 43.34
N VAL A 28 9.78 22.25 44.26
CA VAL A 28 8.46 21.70 44.62
C VAL A 28 7.55 22.79 45.20
N GLN A 29 8.11 23.73 45.98
CA GLN A 29 7.35 24.83 46.55
C GLN A 29 6.92 25.87 45.51
N ARG A 30 7.74 26.17 44.48
CA ARG A 30 7.35 27.02 43.34
C ARG A 30 6.25 26.39 42.50
N ASP A 31 6.32 25.09 42.24
CA ASP A 31 5.30 24.37 41.46
C ASP A 31 3.96 24.30 42.21
N SER A 32 3.99 24.27 43.56
CA SER A 32 2.79 24.32 44.42
C SER A 32 2.12 25.70 44.48
N LEU A 33 2.86 26.77 44.17
CA LEU A 33 2.36 28.15 44.17
C LEU A 33 1.80 28.55 42.80
N GLN A 34 2.34 28.02 41.70
CA GLN A 34 1.81 28.25 40.34
C GLN A 34 0.47 27.56 40.06
N THR A 35 0.13 26.53 40.84
CA THR A 35 -1.11 25.75 40.67
C THR A 35 -2.35 26.40 41.32
N LYS A 36 -2.23 27.54 42.01
CA LYS A 36 -3.37 28.19 42.71
C LYS A 36 -3.97 29.42 42.02
N THR A 37 -3.44 29.87 40.89
CA THR A 37 -4.01 31.03 40.17
C THR A 37 -3.99 30.80 38.66
N ASN A 38 -4.92 29.98 38.16
CA ASN A 38 -5.37 30.01 36.77
C ASN A 38 -6.69 29.23 36.65
N HIS A 39 -7.81 29.90 36.89
CA HIS A 39 -9.12 29.42 36.41
C HIS A 39 -9.18 29.69 34.90
N CYS A 40 -8.49 28.86 34.11
CA CYS A 40 -8.64 28.83 32.67
C CYS A 40 -9.88 27.98 32.36
N LYS A 41 -10.88 28.57 31.67
CA LYS A 41 -12.01 27.81 31.13
C LYS A 41 -11.46 26.64 30.29
N PRO A 42 -12.07 25.44 30.35
CA PRO A 42 -11.63 24.32 29.53
C PRO A 42 -11.68 24.73 28.05
N PRO A 43 -10.70 24.30 27.23
CA PRO A 43 -10.73 24.56 25.80
C PRO A 43 -12.02 24.00 25.23
N ILE A 44 -12.73 24.81 24.45
CA ILE A 44 -13.90 24.36 23.70
C ILE A 44 -13.39 23.24 22.78
N PRO A 45 -13.92 22.01 22.88
CA PRO A 45 -13.52 20.96 21.97
C PRO A 45 -13.84 21.41 20.55
N ASN A 46 -12.86 21.29 19.64
CA ASN A 46 -13.11 21.51 18.23
C ASN A 46 -14.34 20.67 17.83
N PRO A 47 -15.28 21.24 17.05
CA PRO A 47 -16.41 20.46 16.57
C PRO A 47 -15.87 19.20 15.87
N PRO A 48 -16.52 18.04 16.04
CA PRO A 48 -16.13 16.84 15.31
C PRO A 48 -16.11 17.19 13.82
N ILE A 49 -14.99 16.93 13.16
CA ILE A 49 -14.90 17.05 11.71
C ILE A 49 -15.88 16.00 11.17
N ILE A 50 -17.06 16.44 10.74
CA ILE A 50 -18.00 15.59 10.03
C ILE A 50 -17.39 15.38 8.66
N MET A 51 -16.72 14.25 8.47
CA MET A 51 -16.17 13.87 7.18
C MET A 51 -17.33 13.72 6.20
N PRO A 52 -17.26 14.35 5.01
CA PRO A 52 -18.34 14.27 4.04
C PRO A 52 -18.48 12.83 3.57
N LEU A 53 -19.71 12.29 3.55
CA LEU A 53 -19.97 10.93 3.05
C LEU A 53 -19.81 10.81 1.51
N GLU A 54 -19.62 11.94 0.83
CA GLU A 54 -19.48 12.07 -0.61
C GLU A 54 -18.39 13.11 -0.96
N LEU A 55 -17.45 12.72 -1.84
CA LEU A 55 -16.37 13.57 -2.35
C LEU A 55 -16.20 13.30 -3.84
N HIS A 56 -16.09 14.36 -4.65
CA HIS A 56 -16.01 14.27 -6.12
C HIS A 56 -17.15 13.47 -6.77
N GLY A 57 -18.35 13.49 -6.17
CA GLY A 57 -19.50 12.69 -6.63
C GLY A 57 -19.43 11.20 -6.27
N LEU A 58 -18.40 10.78 -5.53
CA LEU A 58 -18.22 9.40 -5.07
C LEU A 58 -18.58 9.29 -3.59
N LYS A 59 -19.43 8.32 -3.25
CA LYS A 59 -19.77 8.01 -1.86
C LYS A 59 -18.83 6.94 -1.30
N SER A 60 -18.42 7.08 -0.04
CA SER A 60 -17.55 6.09 0.59
C SER A 60 -18.17 4.68 0.57
N ALA A 61 -19.48 4.57 0.78
CA ALA A 61 -20.21 3.30 0.76
C ALA A 61 -20.09 2.56 -0.60
N ASP A 62 -20.17 3.30 -1.71
CA ASP A 62 -20.09 2.72 -3.05
C ASP A 62 -18.66 2.23 -3.34
N ILE A 63 -17.65 2.98 -2.88
CA ILE A 63 -16.25 2.59 -3.02
C ILE A 63 -15.93 1.37 -2.15
N HIS A 64 -16.45 1.32 -0.93
CA HIS A 64 -16.36 0.13 -0.08
C HIS A 64 -17.00 -1.10 -0.74
N ALA A 65 -18.14 -0.95 -1.40
CA ALA A 65 -18.78 -2.04 -2.14
C ALA A 65 -17.89 -2.53 -3.29
N LYS A 66 -17.30 -1.61 -4.07
CA LYS A 66 -16.37 -1.94 -5.16
C LYS A 66 -15.08 -2.62 -4.65
N VAL A 67 -14.50 -2.16 -3.55
CA VAL A 67 -13.32 -2.82 -2.94
C VAL A 67 -13.66 -4.25 -2.52
N ARG A 68 -14.83 -4.47 -1.89
CA ARG A 68 -15.25 -5.81 -1.50
C ARG A 68 -15.50 -6.73 -2.70
N SER A 69 -16.09 -6.23 -3.79
CA SER A 69 -16.29 -7.03 -5.01
C SER A 69 -14.95 -7.41 -5.65
N LEU A 70 -13.98 -6.48 -5.70
CA LEU A 70 -12.62 -6.76 -6.19
C LEU A 70 -11.91 -7.82 -5.36
N ILE A 71 -12.01 -7.75 -4.02
CA ILE A 71 -11.44 -8.76 -3.12
C ILE A 71 -12.12 -10.11 -3.34
N HIS A 72 -13.46 -10.13 -3.42
CA HIS A 72 -14.22 -11.34 -3.67
C HIS A 72 -13.80 -11.99 -5.01
N ASP A 73 -13.72 -11.23 -6.09
CA ASP A 73 -13.29 -11.74 -7.39
C ASP A 73 -11.83 -12.25 -7.32
N LEU A 74 -10.91 -11.47 -6.75
CA LEU A 74 -9.50 -11.84 -6.60
C LEU A 74 -9.28 -13.17 -5.86
N VAL A 75 -10.00 -13.43 -4.77
CA VAL A 75 -9.82 -14.68 -4.00
C VAL A 75 -10.55 -15.88 -4.59
N ASN A 76 -11.49 -15.63 -5.52
CA ASN A 76 -12.29 -16.67 -6.18
C ASN A 76 -11.93 -16.87 -7.66
N ILE A 77 -11.04 -16.05 -8.23
CA ILE A 77 -10.61 -16.18 -9.63
C ILE A 77 -10.03 -17.57 -9.87
N LYS A 78 -10.48 -18.22 -10.94
CA LYS A 78 -10.06 -19.55 -11.36
C LYS A 78 -9.87 -19.54 -12.86
N ASP A 79 -8.80 -20.19 -13.31
CA ASP A 79 -8.67 -20.56 -14.72
C ASP A 79 -9.36 -21.91 -14.95
N GLU A 80 -10.66 -21.89 -15.29
CA GLU A 80 -11.43 -23.11 -15.54
C GLU A 80 -11.07 -23.78 -16.88
N THR A 81 -10.51 -23.02 -17.83
CA THR A 81 -10.15 -23.54 -19.16
C THR A 81 -8.73 -24.10 -19.20
N GLY A 82 -7.87 -23.67 -18.27
CA GLY A 82 -6.44 -23.99 -18.27
C GLY A 82 -5.65 -23.24 -19.34
N GLU A 83 -6.29 -22.26 -20.01
CA GLU A 83 -5.72 -21.50 -21.12
C GLU A 83 -4.54 -20.62 -20.68
N PHE A 84 -4.49 -20.24 -19.39
CA PHE A 84 -3.52 -19.32 -18.82
C PHE A 84 -2.50 -20.01 -17.91
N LEU A 85 -2.47 -21.35 -17.94
CA LEU A 85 -1.42 -22.13 -17.31
C LEU A 85 -0.09 -21.89 -18.00
N MET A 86 0.90 -21.42 -17.24
CA MET A 86 2.24 -21.17 -17.75
C MET A 86 3.11 -22.40 -17.52
N THR A 87 3.62 -23.00 -18.60
CA THR A 87 4.61 -24.08 -18.51
C THR A 87 6.02 -23.51 -18.50
N LEU A 88 6.76 -23.74 -17.41
CA LEU A 88 8.17 -23.38 -17.31
C LEU A 88 9.05 -24.35 -18.11
N ALA A 89 10.26 -23.90 -18.45
CA ALA A 89 11.25 -24.71 -19.17
C ALA A 89 11.65 -26.01 -18.42
N ASP A 90 11.44 -26.07 -17.11
CA ASP A 90 11.69 -27.24 -16.27
C ASP A 90 10.47 -28.17 -16.12
N GLY A 91 9.38 -27.90 -16.86
CA GLY A 91 8.16 -28.72 -16.88
C GLY A 91 7.15 -28.40 -15.78
N ARG A 92 7.44 -27.46 -14.87
CA ARG A 92 6.45 -26.99 -13.89
C ARG A 92 5.32 -26.23 -14.59
N ILE A 93 4.09 -26.44 -14.15
CA ILE A 93 2.92 -25.69 -14.57
C ILE A 93 2.56 -24.72 -13.45
N ILE A 94 2.46 -23.43 -13.77
CA ILE A 94 2.09 -22.37 -12.83
C ILE A 94 0.67 -21.91 -13.15
N ASP A 95 -0.18 -21.91 -12.13
CA ASP A 95 -1.46 -21.23 -12.20
C ASP A 95 -1.22 -19.74 -11.97
N THR A 96 -1.27 -18.97 -13.06
CA THR A 96 -0.98 -17.53 -13.03
C THR A 96 -2.18 -16.70 -12.58
N LYS A 97 -3.35 -17.33 -12.43
CA LYS A 97 -4.61 -16.65 -12.07
C LYS A 97 -5.09 -17.04 -10.67
N GLY A 98 -5.16 -18.34 -10.38
CA GLY A 98 -5.80 -18.84 -9.18
C GLY A 98 -5.16 -18.36 -7.88
N TRP A 99 -6.01 -18.06 -6.90
CA TRP A 99 -5.61 -17.55 -5.57
C TRP A 99 -4.67 -18.47 -4.78
N ASN A 100 -4.58 -19.74 -5.19
CA ASN A 100 -3.86 -20.78 -4.46
C ASN A 100 -2.41 -20.98 -4.90
N ASP A 101 -1.84 -20.09 -5.71
CA ASP A 101 -0.42 -20.12 -6.08
C ASP A 101 0.42 -19.14 -5.23
N TRP A 102 1.74 -19.08 -5.47
CA TRP A 102 2.69 -18.16 -4.86
C TRP A 102 3.38 -17.35 -5.96
N GLU A 103 2.79 -16.22 -6.31
CA GLU A 103 3.33 -15.33 -7.35
C GLU A 103 3.25 -13.86 -6.93
N TRP A 104 3.94 -12.99 -7.67
CA TRP A 104 3.99 -11.55 -7.36
C TRP A 104 2.61 -10.89 -7.30
N THR A 105 1.67 -11.38 -8.12
CA THR A 105 0.28 -10.93 -8.19
C THR A 105 -0.44 -11.09 -6.85
N HIS A 106 -0.23 -12.23 -6.19
CA HIS A 106 -0.72 -12.50 -4.83
C HIS A 106 -0.12 -11.52 -3.84
N GLY A 107 1.16 -11.16 -4.00
CA GLY A 107 1.82 -10.19 -3.12
C GLY A 107 1.18 -8.81 -3.19
N VAL A 108 0.87 -8.33 -4.40
CA VAL A 108 0.15 -7.06 -4.61
C VAL A 108 -1.28 -7.17 -4.07
N GLY A 109 -1.97 -8.29 -4.32
CA GLY A 109 -3.33 -8.55 -3.82
C GLY A 109 -3.43 -8.53 -2.30
N LEU A 110 -2.59 -9.32 -1.64
CA LEU A 110 -2.48 -9.37 -0.18
C LEU A 110 -2.15 -7.98 0.40
N TYR A 111 -1.30 -7.20 -0.26
CA TYR A 111 -0.96 -5.85 0.20
C TYR A 111 -2.16 -4.89 0.11
N GLY A 112 -2.95 -4.97 -0.96
CA GLY A 112 -4.20 -4.21 -1.05
C GLY A 112 -5.22 -4.62 0.02
N ILE A 113 -5.40 -5.92 0.27
CA ILE A 113 -6.29 -6.44 1.33
C ILE A 113 -5.79 -5.95 2.70
N TRP A 114 -4.49 -5.95 2.94
CA TRP A 114 -3.89 -5.42 4.16
C TRP A 114 -4.16 -3.93 4.33
N LYS A 115 -4.02 -3.13 3.27
CA LYS A 115 -4.32 -1.70 3.33
C LYS A 115 -5.80 -1.43 3.59
N TYR A 116 -6.69 -2.30 3.11
CA TYR A 116 -8.10 -2.21 3.42
C TYR A 116 -8.40 -2.58 4.87
N TYR A 117 -7.81 -3.67 5.37
CA TYR A 117 -7.85 -4.03 6.78
C TYR A 117 -7.30 -2.92 7.70
N GLU A 118 -6.17 -2.30 7.35
CA GLU A 118 -5.60 -1.16 8.10
C GLU A 118 -6.56 0.02 8.17
N LEU A 119 -7.39 0.21 7.15
CA LEU A 119 -8.38 1.28 7.07
C LEU A 119 -9.65 0.96 7.89
N THR A 120 -10.13 -0.28 7.86
CA THR A 120 -11.44 -0.67 8.37
C THR A 120 -11.39 -1.41 9.71
N ASP A 121 -10.24 -1.98 10.06
CA ASP A 121 -10.02 -2.94 11.16
C ASP A 121 -10.97 -4.17 11.10
N ASP A 122 -11.45 -4.50 9.91
CA ASP A 122 -12.38 -5.61 9.69
C ASP A 122 -11.62 -6.95 9.64
N ALA A 123 -11.85 -7.79 10.66
CA ALA A 123 -11.14 -9.03 10.90
C ALA A 123 -11.29 -10.07 9.79
N GLU A 124 -12.33 -9.97 8.94
CA GLU A 124 -12.49 -10.84 7.77
C GLU A 124 -11.29 -10.74 6.82
N PHE A 125 -10.82 -9.51 6.55
CA PHE A 125 -9.70 -9.29 5.63
C PHE A 125 -8.36 -9.72 6.20
N LEU A 126 -8.16 -9.58 7.52
CA LEU A 126 -6.99 -10.14 8.19
C LEU A 126 -6.98 -11.67 8.05
N LYS A 127 -8.14 -12.31 8.27
CA LYS A 127 -8.26 -13.76 8.16
C LYS A 127 -7.93 -14.28 6.76
N ILE A 128 -8.34 -13.58 5.69
CA ILE A 128 -7.98 -13.94 4.31
C ILE A 128 -6.45 -13.99 4.13
N ILE A 129 -5.74 -13.00 4.69
CA ILE A 129 -4.27 -12.91 4.60
C ILE A 129 -3.62 -14.03 5.40
N GLU A 130 -4.07 -14.25 6.64
CA GLU A 130 -3.53 -15.28 7.53
C GLU A 130 -3.74 -16.69 6.96
N ASP A 131 -4.94 -16.99 6.47
CA ASP A 131 -5.27 -18.28 5.86
C ASP A 131 -4.41 -18.53 4.61
N TRP A 132 -4.20 -17.50 3.76
CA TRP A 132 -3.35 -17.64 2.58
C TRP A 132 -1.92 -18.01 2.96
N PHE A 133 -1.30 -17.29 3.91
CA PHE A 133 0.07 -17.60 4.35
C PHE A 133 0.17 -18.97 5.00
N GLN A 134 -0.78 -19.32 5.87
CA GLN A 134 -0.80 -20.63 6.54
C GLN A 134 -0.84 -21.77 5.51
N ASN A 135 -1.78 -21.71 4.55
CA ASN A 135 -1.92 -22.71 3.50
C ASN A 135 -0.64 -22.83 2.66
N ARG A 136 -0.02 -21.71 2.27
CA ARG A 136 1.20 -21.71 1.46
C ARG A 136 2.44 -22.19 2.24
N PHE A 137 2.50 -21.95 3.54
CA PHE A 137 3.57 -22.49 4.38
C PHE A 137 3.44 -24.02 4.55
N ASP A 138 2.22 -24.53 4.66
CA ASP A 138 1.96 -25.97 4.76
C ASP A 138 2.29 -26.72 3.46
N GLU A 139 2.12 -26.09 2.30
CA GLU A 139 2.49 -26.64 0.98
C GLU A 139 4.01 -26.62 0.70
N GLY A 140 4.73 -25.68 1.32
CA GLY A 140 6.17 -25.49 1.14
C GLY A 140 6.54 -24.54 0.00
N HIS A 141 7.72 -23.92 0.12
CA HIS A 141 8.17 -22.87 -0.80
C HIS A 141 8.43 -23.35 -2.24
N LYS A 142 8.03 -22.52 -3.24
CA LYS A 142 8.22 -22.78 -4.68
C LYS A 142 9.53 -22.22 -5.26
N GLY A 143 10.49 -21.84 -4.41
CA GLY A 143 11.77 -21.22 -4.78
C GLY A 143 11.79 -19.69 -4.64
N LYS A 144 12.96 -19.06 -4.84
CA LYS A 144 13.16 -17.62 -4.64
C LYS A 144 13.52 -16.93 -5.96
N ASN A 145 12.77 -15.90 -6.33
CA ASN A 145 13.08 -14.98 -7.42
C ASN A 145 12.46 -13.60 -7.11
N ILE A 146 12.67 -12.59 -7.97
CA ILE A 146 12.16 -11.24 -7.72
C ILE A 146 10.63 -11.18 -7.56
N ASN A 147 9.90 -12.03 -8.28
CA ASN A 147 8.44 -12.09 -8.23
C ASN A 147 7.93 -12.71 -6.93
N THR A 148 8.49 -13.85 -6.52
CA THR A 148 8.05 -14.57 -5.31
C THR A 148 8.40 -13.82 -4.02
N MET A 149 9.20 -12.75 -4.10
CA MET A 149 9.51 -11.87 -2.97
C MET A 149 8.40 -10.85 -2.64
N ALA A 150 7.48 -10.54 -3.57
CA ALA A 150 6.50 -9.47 -3.37
C ALA A 150 5.54 -9.72 -2.18
N VAL A 151 5.18 -11.00 -1.93
CA VAL A 151 4.26 -11.38 -0.84
C VAL A 151 4.80 -11.07 0.55
N PHE A 152 6.13 -11.01 0.70
CA PHE A 152 6.76 -10.77 2.01
C PHE A 152 6.54 -9.34 2.50
N LEU A 153 6.15 -8.40 1.63
CA LEU A 153 5.77 -7.05 2.04
C LEU A 153 4.54 -7.07 2.96
N THR A 154 3.51 -7.82 2.59
CA THR A 154 2.30 -7.91 3.41
C THR A 154 2.58 -8.68 4.69
N LEU A 155 3.34 -9.77 4.59
CA LEU A 155 3.76 -10.55 5.75
C LEU A 155 4.44 -9.65 6.78
N ALA A 156 5.30 -8.74 6.33
CA ALA A 156 6.01 -7.77 7.15
C ALA A 156 5.10 -6.78 7.91
N PHE A 157 3.95 -6.42 7.36
CA PHE A 157 3.01 -5.55 8.08
C PHE A 157 2.11 -6.32 9.04
N VAL A 158 1.63 -7.52 8.65
CA VAL A 158 0.89 -8.43 9.55
C VAL A 158 1.73 -8.72 10.80
N TYR A 159 2.99 -8.99 10.55
CA TYR A 159 4.05 -9.13 11.52
C TYR A 159 4.18 -7.96 12.50
N GLU A 160 4.23 -6.71 12.01
CA GLU A 160 4.37 -5.50 12.84
C GLU A 160 3.18 -5.35 13.79
N LYS A 161 1.97 -5.68 13.32
CA LYS A 161 0.75 -5.64 14.14
C LYS A 161 0.65 -6.79 15.14
N THR A 162 1.18 -7.98 14.80
CA THR A 162 1.03 -9.21 15.61
C THR A 162 2.19 -9.47 16.57
N GLY A 163 3.37 -8.86 16.38
CA GLY A 163 4.52 -9.00 17.29
C GLY A 163 5.34 -10.28 17.12
N ASN A 164 5.20 -11.00 16.00
CA ASN A 164 6.16 -12.02 15.56
C ASN A 164 7.54 -11.34 15.27
N GLN A 165 8.72 -11.99 15.03
CA GLN A 165 10.06 -11.29 14.84
C GLN A 165 10.91 -11.13 13.48
N THR A 166 10.44 -11.37 12.24
CA THR A 166 11.16 -11.26 10.96
C THR A 166 10.55 -10.32 9.85
N TYR A 167 11.10 -9.08 9.71
CA TYR A 167 11.24 -8.17 8.51
C TYR A 167 10.02 -7.51 7.79
N PHE A 168 10.25 -6.65 6.76
CA PHE A 168 9.93 -5.17 6.71
C PHE A 168 9.99 -4.59 5.23
N VAL A 169 9.39 -3.40 4.89
CA VAL A 169 9.82 -2.40 3.81
C VAL A 169 9.46 -0.90 4.08
N GLU A 170 8.87 -0.50 5.22
CA GLU A 170 9.13 0.86 5.77
C GLU A 170 10.64 1.09 6.15
N LEU A 171 11.51 0.17 5.76
CA LEU A 171 12.85 -0.19 6.25
C LEU A 171 13.89 0.90 6.21
N LEU A 172 13.81 1.81 5.25
CA LEU A 172 14.90 2.73 5.00
C LEU A 172 14.86 3.96 5.93
N GLY A 173 13.68 4.35 6.42
CA GLY A 173 13.55 5.44 7.41
C GLY A 173 14.29 6.74 7.08
N LEU A 174 14.52 7.05 5.80
CA LEU A 174 15.47 8.09 5.39
C LEU A 174 15.08 9.47 5.94
N PRO A 175 16.01 10.21 6.56
CA PRO A 175 15.81 11.59 7.00
C PRO A 175 15.30 12.50 5.88
N LYS A 176 14.60 13.59 6.22
CA LYS A 176 14.02 14.51 5.21
C LYS A 176 15.08 15.19 4.34
N ASP A 177 16.27 15.39 4.88
CA ASP A 177 17.45 16.00 4.27
C ASP A 177 18.39 14.99 3.60
N ASP A 178 18.01 13.71 3.56
CA ASP A 178 18.79 12.68 2.89
C ASP A 178 18.84 12.89 1.36
N PRO A 179 20.02 12.93 0.72
CA PRO A 179 20.13 13.15 -0.72
C PRO A 179 19.46 12.07 -1.58
N LEU A 180 19.47 10.81 -1.16
CA LEU A 180 18.81 9.73 -1.86
C LEU A 180 17.28 9.90 -1.75
N ARG A 181 16.77 10.30 -0.59
CA ARG A 181 15.36 10.67 -0.45
C ARG A 181 15.00 11.81 -1.39
N TYR A 182 15.79 12.87 -1.44
CA TYR A 182 15.53 13.99 -2.35
C TYR A 182 15.50 13.54 -3.81
N HIS A 183 16.48 12.73 -4.24
CA HIS A 183 16.51 12.17 -5.59
C HIS A 183 15.23 11.37 -5.92
N LEU A 184 14.81 10.45 -5.05
CA LEU A 184 13.62 9.62 -5.24
C LEU A 184 12.33 10.45 -5.33
N LEU A 185 12.20 11.50 -4.50
CA LEU A 185 11.03 12.39 -4.53
C LEU A 185 10.97 13.20 -5.83
N ASN A 186 12.11 13.72 -6.32
CA ASN A 186 12.14 14.42 -7.62
C ASN A 186 11.84 13.47 -8.78
N THR A 187 12.33 12.22 -8.75
CA THR A 187 12.01 11.22 -9.78
C THR A 187 10.51 10.91 -9.80
N LEU A 188 9.90 10.75 -8.62
CA LEU A 188 8.45 10.55 -8.48
C LEU A 188 7.66 11.73 -9.04
N GLU A 189 8.03 12.96 -8.68
CA GLU A 189 7.36 14.17 -9.16
C GLU A 189 7.52 14.35 -10.68
N ALA A 190 8.72 14.11 -11.22
CA ALA A 190 8.98 14.17 -12.66
C ALA A 190 8.14 13.13 -13.43
N GLN A 191 8.00 11.92 -12.90
CA GLN A 191 7.13 10.90 -13.50
C GLN A 191 5.66 11.31 -13.44
N ALA A 192 5.18 11.83 -12.30
CA ALA A 192 3.81 12.32 -12.17
C ALA A 192 3.53 13.45 -13.18
N ALA A 193 4.44 14.41 -13.32
CA ALA A 193 4.36 15.49 -14.30
C ALA A 193 4.32 14.98 -15.75
N ALA A 194 5.11 13.96 -16.08
CA ALA A 194 5.12 13.35 -17.41
C ALA A 194 3.82 12.58 -17.73
N LEU A 195 3.15 12.01 -16.72
CA LEU A 195 1.90 11.27 -16.91
C LEU A 195 0.71 12.19 -17.18
N VAL A 196 0.64 13.38 -16.57
CA VAL A 196 -0.47 14.32 -16.72
C VAL A 196 -0.87 14.61 -18.17
N PRO A 197 0.04 15.01 -19.09
CA PRO A 197 -0.32 15.31 -20.47
C PRO A 197 -0.65 14.06 -21.31
N LEU A 198 -0.40 12.86 -20.79
CA LEU A 198 -0.63 11.59 -21.48
C LEU A 198 -1.95 10.91 -21.06
N GLN A 199 -2.67 11.47 -20.10
CA GLN A 199 -3.96 10.94 -19.65
C GLN A 199 -5.02 11.17 -20.72
N GLU A 200 -5.76 10.11 -21.07
CA GLU A 200 -6.82 10.17 -22.07
C GLU A 200 -8.05 10.94 -21.57
N ALA A 201 -8.96 11.27 -22.49
CA ALA A 201 -10.19 11.99 -22.18
C ALA A 201 -11.08 11.24 -21.18
N ASP A 202 -11.09 9.91 -21.24
CA ASP A 202 -11.82 9.01 -20.33
C ASP A 202 -11.14 8.82 -18.96
N GLY A 203 -9.89 9.27 -18.79
CA GLY A 203 -9.14 9.19 -17.53
C GLY A 203 -8.17 8.01 -17.44
N LEU A 204 -8.19 7.10 -18.40
CA LEU A 204 -7.23 6.01 -18.51
C LEU A 204 -5.90 6.49 -19.10
N TRP A 205 -4.87 5.66 -18.99
CA TRP A 205 -3.64 5.77 -19.79
C TRP A 205 -3.56 4.63 -20.79
N ARG A 206 -2.85 4.88 -21.88
CA ARG A 206 -2.55 3.90 -22.92
C ARG A 206 -1.42 2.94 -22.51
N THR A 207 -1.45 1.72 -23.02
CA THR A 207 -0.44 0.68 -22.77
C THR A 207 0.98 1.12 -23.16
N LEU A 208 1.10 1.78 -24.33
CA LEU A 208 2.25 2.59 -24.70
C LEU A 208 1.84 4.06 -24.53
N LEU A 209 2.38 4.71 -23.50
CA LEU A 209 1.92 6.02 -23.01
C LEU A 209 1.98 7.14 -24.07
N ASP A 210 3.00 7.11 -24.94
CA ASP A 210 3.29 8.14 -25.94
C ASP A 210 2.85 7.77 -27.37
N VAL A 211 2.28 6.57 -27.57
CA VAL A 211 1.78 6.09 -28.88
C VAL A 211 0.27 6.18 -28.91
N SER A 212 -0.33 6.82 -29.91
CA SER A 212 -1.78 7.09 -29.93
C SER A 212 -2.65 5.82 -30.03
N GLN A 213 -3.94 5.94 -29.68
CA GLN A 213 -4.91 4.85 -29.89
C GLN A 213 -5.11 4.54 -31.38
N ASP A 214 -5.03 5.56 -32.25
CA ASP A 214 -5.11 5.40 -33.71
C ASP A 214 -3.92 4.58 -34.26
N GLU A 215 -2.78 4.62 -33.57
CA GLU A 215 -1.60 3.78 -33.86
C GLU A 215 -1.67 2.40 -33.19
N GLY A 216 -2.77 2.07 -32.50
CA GLY A 216 -3.03 0.76 -31.91
C GLY A 216 -2.67 0.62 -30.42
N SER A 217 -2.27 1.69 -29.73
CA SER A 217 -2.01 1.63 -28.28
C SER A 217 -3.32 1.77 -27.50
N TYR A 218 -3.86 0.64 -27.04
CA TYR A 218 -5.12 0.61 -26.31
C TYR A 218 -5.00 1.20 -24.89
N VAL A 219 -6.13 1.63 -24.32
CA VAL A 219 -6.23 2.06 -22.91
C VAL A 219 -6.15 0.86 -21.95
N GLU A 220 -5.43 1.03 -20.84
CA GLU A 220 -5.08 -0.03 -19.91
C GLU A 220 -5.43 0.37 -18.46
N ALA A 221 -6.33 -0.38 -17.84
CA ALA A 221 -6.94 0.00 -16.56
C ALA A 221 -6.06 -0.30 -15.34
N SER A 222 -5.21 -1.33 -15.42
CA SER A 222 -4.41 -1.79 -14.31
C SER A 222 -3.25 -0.83 -14.00
N ALA A 223 -2.56 -0.36 -15.03
CA ALA A 223 -1.59 0.73 -14.99
C ALA A 223 -2.25 2.04 -14.55
N THR A 224 -3.44 2.35 -15.06
CA THR A 224 -4.22 3.52 -14.60
C THR A 224 -4.47 3.46 -13.08
N ALA A 225 -4.87 2.32 -12.55
CA ALA A 225 -5.03 2.13 -11.10
C ALA A 225 -3.71 2.28 -10.34
N GLY A 226 -2.60 1.75 -10.87
CA GLY A 226 -1.26 1.96 -10.32
C GLY A 226 -0.87 3.44 -10.25
N PHE A 227 -1.10 4.21 -11.33
CA PHE A 227 -0.85 5.65 -11.35
C PHE A 227 -1.73 6.40 -10.36
N ALA A 228 -3.03 6.08 -10.30
CA ALA A 228 -3.95 6.66 -9.32
C ALA A 228 -3.46 6.43 -7.88
N TYR A 229 -3.12 5.19 -7.52
CA TYR A 229 -2.56 4.86 -6.22
C TYR A 229 -1.29 5.66 -5.89
N GLY A 230 -0.34 5.70 -6.83
CA GLY A 230 0.93 6.41 -6.66
C GLY A 230 0.75 7.90 -6.41
N ILE A 231 -0.06 8.57 -7.24
CA ILE A 231 -0.32 10.01 -7.13
C ILE A 231 -1.08 10.34 -5.84
N LEU A 232 -2.16 9.62 -5.52
CA LEU A 232 -2.94 9.82 -4.30
C LEU A 232 -2.07 9.66 -3.04
N LYS A 233 -1.27 8.59 -3.00
CA LYS A 233 -0.37 8.33 -1.88
C LYS A 233 0.71 9.38 -1.75
N ALA A 234 1.32 9.79 -2.86
CA ALA A 234 2.33 10.84 -2.88
C ALA A 234 1.76 12.17 -2.36
N GLN A 235 0.54 12.54 -2.74
CA GLN A 235 -0.16 13.71 -2.22
C GLN A 235 -0.43 13.61 -0.72
N ARG A 236 -1.01 12.49 -0.25
CA ARG A 236 -1.28 12.28 1.19
C ARG A 236 -0.01 12.38 2.03
N LYS A 237 1.11 11.85 1.52
CA LYS A 237 2.42 11.92 2.19
C LYS A 237 3.13 13.26 1.99
N ARG A 238 2.53 14.20 1.25
CA ARG A 238 3.05 15.53 0.92
C ARG A 238 4.39 15.49 0.19
N TYR A 239 4.52 14.53 -0.72
CA TYR A 239 5.68 14.34 -1.58
C TYR A 239 5.57 15.13 -2.89
N ILE A 240 4.35 15.30 -3.39
CA ILE A 240 4.02 16.09 -4.58
C ILE A 240 2.88 17.08 -4.24
N GLY A 241 2.70 18.10 -5.09
CA GLY A 241 1.69 19.14 -4.89
C GLY A 241 0.25 18.75 -5.25
N LYS A 242 -0.68 19.69 -5.08
CA LYS A 242 -2.12 19.48 -5.33
C LYS A 242 -2.50 19.55 -6.81
N GLU A 243 -1.63 20.07 -7.65
CA GLU A 243 -1.80 20.17 -9.10
C GLU A 243 -2.11 18.82 -9.78
N TYR A 244 -1.72 17.70 -9.16
CA TYR A 244 -1.99 16.33 -9.64
C TYR A 244 -3.36 15.76 -9.20
N GLU A 245 -4.12 16.48 -8.36
CA GLU A 245 -5.36 15.97 -7.75
C GLU A 245 -6.41 15.66 -8.82
N ALA A 246 -6.63 16.58 -9.77
CA ALA A 246 -7.60 16.37 -10.85
C ALA A 246 -7.27 15.13 -11.69
N THR A 247 -6.00 14.92 -12.01
CA THR A 247 -5.51 13.74 -12.75
C THR A 247 -5.77 12.44 -11.98
N ALA A 248 -5.48 12.43 -10.68
CA ALA A 248 -5.73 11.27 -9.82
C ALA A 248 -7.22 10.95 -9.67
N ILE A 249 -8.06 11.96 -9.42
CA ILE A 249 -9.52 11.78 -9.30
C ILE A 249 -10.12 11.28 -10.61
N LYS A 250 -9.66 11.82 -11.75
CA LYS A 250 -10.10 11.34 -13.07
C LYS A 250 -9.73 9.87 -13.28
N ALA A 251 -8.53 9.47 -12.88
CA ALA A 251 -8.07 8.09 -12.93
C ALA A 251 -8.90 7.16 -12.02
N VAL A 252 -9.24 7.60 -10.80
CA VAL A 252 -10.09 6.83 -9.87
C VAL A 252 -11.48 6.58 -10.48
N ASN A 253 -12.10 7.60 -11.07
CA ASN A 253 -13.39 7.44 -11.74
C ASN A 253 -13.28 6.46 -12.92
N ALA A 254 -12.26 6.61 -13.77
CA ALA A 254 -12.01 5.71 -14.88
C ALA A 254 -11.83 4.25 -14.42
N VAL A 255 -11.11 4.01 -13.31
CA VAL A 255 -10.96 2.69 -12.72
C VAL A 255 -12.30 2.15 -12.24
N ILE A 256 -13.11 2.95 -11.52
CA ILE A 256 -14.44 2.54 -11.03
C ILE A 256 -15.36 2.13 -12.20
N ASP A 257 -15.36 2.92 -13.28
CA ASP A 257 -16.16 2.69 -14.47
C ASP A 257 -15.73 1.41 -15.22
N ASN A 258 -14.51 0.94 -15.01
CA ASN A 258 -13.98 -0.31 -15.58
C ASN A 258 -14.12 -1.51 -14.64
N ILE A 259 -14.75 -1.39 -13.46
CA ILE A 259 -15.04 -2.52 -12.59
C ILE A 259 -16.42 -3.08 -12.91
N SER A 260 -16.47 -4.32 -13.40
CA SER A 260 -17.71 -5.02 -13.72
C SER A 260 -18.62 -5.22 -12.49
N PRO A 261 -19.91 -5.57 -12.68
CA PRO A 261 -20.79 -5.97 -11.58
C PRO A 261 -20.26 -7.16 -10.76
N GLU A 262 -19.50 -8.05 -11.39
CA GLU A 262 -18.90 -9.25 -10.79
C GLU A 262 -17.62 -8.93 -9.99
N GLY A 263 -17.07 -7.72 -10.14
CA GLY A 263 -15.85 -7.30 -9.46
C GLY A 263 -14.57 -7.50 -10.29
N GLU A 264 -14.69 -7.73 -11.60
CA GLU A 264 -13.54 -7.81 -12.51
C GLU A 264 -13.09 -6.41 -12.94
N LEU A 265 -11.77 -6.15 -12.92
CA LEU A 265 -11.22 -4.96 -13.58
C LEU A 265 -11.04 -5.23 -15.09
N LEU A 266 -11.92 -4.65 -15.89
CA LEU A 266 -11.90 -4.71 -17.35
C LEU A 266 -10.73 -3.92 -17.92
N ASN A 267 -10.44 -4.10 -19.22
CA ASN A 267 -9.34 -3.43 -19.93
C ASN A 267 -7.96 -3.61 -19.26
N THR A 268 -7.77 -4.75 -18.60
CA THR A 268 -6.49 -5.17 -18.05
C THR A 268 -5.71 -5.95 -19.11
N SER A 269 -4.46 -5.56 -19.37
CA SER A 269 -3.53 -6.29 -20.24
C SER A 269 -3.15 -7.63 -19.62
N PHE A 270 -2.81 -8.65 -20.43
CA PHE A 270 -2.28 -9.94 -19.97
C PHE A 270 -0.80 -9.83 -19.53
N GLY A 271 -0.26 -10.90 -18.95
CA GLY A 271 1.13 -10.96 -18.48
C GLY A 271 2.10 -10.58 -19.59
N THR A 272 2.83 -9.48 -19.38
CA THR A 272 3.66 -8.86 -20.42
C THR A 272 5.14 -9.00 -20.08
N GLY A 273 5.88 -9.69 -20.97
CA GLY A 273 7.34 -9.80 -20.89
C GLY A 273 8.05 -8.59 -21.52
N MET A 274 9.38 -8.65 -21.62
CA MET A 274 10.14 -7.65 -22.36
C MET A 274 9.96 -7.86 -23.87
N GLY A 275 9.28 -6.92 -24.53
CA GLY A 275 9.15 -6.89 -25.99
C GLY A 275 10.39 -6.33 -26.70
N HIS A 276 10.60 -6.73 -27.95
CA HIS A 276 11.67 -6.22 -28.81
C HIS A 276 11.25 -5.04 -29.70
N ASP A 277 9.94 -4.78 -29.80
CA ASP A 277 9.36 -3.69 -30.58
C ASP A 277 8.04 -3.22 -29.93
N LEU A 278 7.45 -2.15 -30.47
CA LEU A 278 6.19 -1.59 -29.99
C LEU A 278 5.00 -2.49 -30.31
N GLN A 279 5.05 -3.25 -31.40
CA GLN A 279 3.93 -4.09 -31.83
C GLN A 279 3.65 -5.19 -30.81
N HIS A 280 4.71 -5.75 -30.21
CA HIS A 280 4.62 -6.67 -29.09
C HIS A 280 3.62 -6.21 -28.01
N TYR A 281 3.73 -4.95 -27.57
CA TYR A 281 2.88 -4.39 -26.52
C TYR A 281 1.44 -4.10 -26.99
N LYS A 282 1.27 -3.72 -28.26
CA LYS A 282 -0.04 -3.47 -28.88
C LYS A 282 -0.87 -4.76 -29.04
N ASP A 283 -0.19 -5.89 -29.25
CA ASP A 283 -0.82 -7.18 -29.48
C ASP A 283 -1.13 -7.96 -28.18
N ILE A 284 -0.72 -7.44 -27.01
CA ILE A 284 -1.02 -8.08 -25.73
C ILE A 284 -2.55 -8.18 -25.54
N PRO A 285 -3.09 -9.39 -25.32
CA PRO A 285 -4.51 -9.57 -25.07
C PRO A 285 -4.97 -8.83 -23.80
N ARG A 286 -6.25 -8.46 -23.76
CA ARG A 286 -6.90 -7.91 -22.57
C ARG A 286 -7.79 -8.97 -21.93
N THR A 287 -7.61 -9.24 -20.64
CA THR A 287 -8.34 -10.26 -19.89
C THR A 287 -8.27 -9.98 -18.39
N SER A 288 -9.20 -10.53 -17.62
CA SER A 288 -9.11 -10.54 -16.16
C SER A 288 -7.78 -11.13 -15.69
N MET A 289 -7.09 -10.37 -14.85
CA MET A 289 -5.79 -10.76 -14.28
C MET A 289 -5.70 -10.31 -12.84
N PRO A 290 -5.24 -11.15 -11.90
CA PRO A 290 -5.23 -10.84 -10.47
C PRO A 290 -4.57 -9.49 -10.10
N TYR A 291 -3.55 -9.05 -10.85
CA TYR A 291 -2.92 -7.76 -10.63
C TYR A 291 -3.82 -6.56 -10.97
N GLY A 292 -4.77 -6.72 -11.89
CA GLY A 292 -5.82 -5.74 -12.17
C GLY A 292 -6.68 -5.51 -10.94
N GLN A 293 -7.27 -6.56 -10.38
CA GLN A 293 -8.06 -6.47 -9.14
C GLN A 293 -7.23 -5.88 -7.99
N ALA A 294 -5.99 -6.33 -7.84
CA ALA A 294 -5.09 -5.85 -6.78
C ALA A 294 -4.78 -4.35 -6.90
N MET A 295 -4.43 -3.85 -8.08
CA MET A 295 -4.11 -2.44 -8.29
C MET A 295 -5.34 -1.55 -8.18
N ALA A 296 -6.50 -1.97 -8.72
CA ALA A 296 -7.75 -1.25 -8.54
C ALA A 296 -8.12 -1.12 -7.06
N MET A 297 -8.04 -2.23 -6.31
CA MET A 297 -8.26 -2.22 -4.86
C MET A 297 -7.31 -1.23 -4.18
N MET A 298 -6.01 -1.26 -4.48
CA MET A 298 -5.05 -0.32 -3.88
C MET A 298 -5.42 1.14 -4.15
N ALA A 299 -5.79 1.48 -5.39
CA ALA A 299 -6.20 2.83 -5.76
C ALA A 299 -7.45 3.28 -4.97
N LEU A 300 -8.48 2.43 -4.91
CA LEU A 300 -9.72 2.72 -4.21
C LEU A 300 -9.54 2.82 -2.69
N VAL A 301 -8.71 1.95 -2.10
CA VAL A 301 -8.37 2.00 -0.66
C VAL A 301 -7.59 3.26 -0.32
N GLU A 302 -6.65 3.67 -1.17
CA GLU A 302 -5.93 4.92 -0.96
C GLU A 302 -6.85 6.13 -1.13
N PHE A 303 -7.76 6.10 -2.10
CA PHE A 303 -8.80 7.11 -2.24
C PHE A 303 -9.71 7.16 -1.00
N LEU A 304 -10.15 6.03 -0.46
CA LEU A 304 -10.99 5.99 0.74
C LEU A 304 -10.39 6.73 1.95
N ARG A 305 -9.06 6.89 2.03
CA ARG A 305 -8.42 7.64 3.12
C ARG A 305 -8.80 9.12 3.16
N VAL A 306 -9.39 9.68 2.09
CA VAL A 306 -9.91 11.06 2.14
C VAL A 306 -11.15 11.21 3.04
N TYR A 307 -11.80 10.08 3.39
CA TYR A 307 -12.99 10.02 4.26
C TYR A 307 -12.64 9.75 5.74
N TYR A 308 -11.36 9.58 6.09
CA TYR A 308 -10.86 9.35 7.45
C TYR A 308 -9.83 10.39 7.89
#